data_AF-A0A183JXB0-F1
#
_entry.id   AF-A0A183JXB0-F1
#
_cell.length_a   1.000
_cell.length_b   1.000
_cell.length_c   1.000
_cell.angle_alpha   90.00
_cell.angle_beta   90.00
_cell.angle_gamma   90.00
#
_symmetry.space_group_name_H-M   'P 1'
#
loop_
_entity.id
_entity.type
_entity.pdbx_description
1 polymer ?
#
loop_
_entity_poly.entity_id
_entity_poly.type
_entity_poly.pdbx_seq_one_letter_code
_entity_poly.pdbx_strand_id
1 'polypeptide(L)'
;MNPPDIEAAHTDLPIDVNPLTTEEIGMTIRQIKNGKAAGPDNIPAEAPKSDVEVTTSMLHLLFKKIWEEEKVPMDWREGHIIKIPKKGNLSKCENYRGISLPSIPGKVFN
;
A
#
# COMPACT_ATOMS: atom_id res chain seq x y z
N MET A 1 34.85 -16.66 25.14
CA MET A 1 33.40 -16.86 25.39
C MET A 1 32.83 -17.57 24.18
N ASN A 2 32.06 -18.64 24.37
CA ASN A 2 31.33 -19.24 23.27
C ASN A 2 30.06 -18.42 23.00
N PRO A 3 29.71 -18.16 21.74
CA PRO A 3 28.44 -17.50 21.42
C PRO A 3 27.28 -18.35 21.93
N PRO A 4 26.18 -17.73 22.40
CA PRO A 4 24.99 -18.46 22.81
C PRO A 4 24.41 -19.22 21.62
N ASP A 5 24.08 -20.49 21.86
CA ASP A 5 23.42 -21.37 20.90
C ASP A 5 21.93 -20.96 20.84
N ILE A 6 21.59 -20.14 19.85
CA ILE A 6 20.21 -19.68 19.63
C ILE A 6 19.58 -20.71 18.68
N GLU A 7 18.74 -21.60 19.21
CA GLU A 7 17.91 -22.47 18.39
C GLU A 7 17.11 -21.63 17.39
N ALA A 8 17.22 -21.97 16.11
CA ALA A 8 16.43 -21.33 15.07
C ALA A 8 14.94 -21.59 15.34
N ALA A 9 14.13 -20.53 15.28
CA ALA A 9 12.69 -20.66 15.41
C ALA A 9 12.14 -21.46 14.23
N HIS A 10 11.86 -22.75 14.43
CA HIS A 10 11.26 -23.65 13.44
C HIS A 10 9.74 -23.57 13.42
N THR A 11 9.18 -22.38 13.33
CA THR A 11 7.75 -22.22 13.05
C THR A 11 7.59 -21.62 11.66
N ASP A 12 7.44 -22.51 10.68
CA ASP A 12 6.86 -22.16 9.39
C ASP A 12 5.42 -21.69 9.67
N LEU A 13 5.24 -20.37 9.75
CA LEU A 13 3.91 -19.78 9.83
C LEU A 13 3.17 -20.14 8.53
N PRO A 14 1.85 -20.43 8.58
CA PRO A 14 1.05 -20.71 7.39
C PRO A 14 0.79 -19.40 6.63
N ILE A 15 1.85 -18.82 6.08
CA ILE A 15 1.82 -17.61 5.26
C ILE A 15 1.82 -18.09 3.81
N ASP A 16 0.87 -17.58 3.03
CA ASP A 16 0.89 -17.79 1.60
C ASP A 16 2.06 -17.01 0.98
N VAL A 17 2.97 -17.75 0.33
CA VAL A 17 4.15 -17.21 -0.36
C VAL A 17 3.95 -17.18 -1.87
N ASN A 18 2.71 -17.29 -2.35
CA ASN A 18 2.39 -17.12 -3.76
C ASN A 18 2.16 -15.64 -4.10
N PRO A 19 2.36 -15.24 -5.37
CA PRO A 19 1.98 -13.91 -5.84
C PRO A 19 0.47 -13.66 -5.68
N LEU A 20 0.08 -12.40 -5.48
CA LEU A 20 -1.33 -12.00 -5.41
C LEU A 20 -2.11 -12.50 -6.63
N THR A 21 -3.29 -13.07 -6.39
CA THR A 21 -4.20 -13.54 -7.43
C THR A 21 -5.02 -12.39 -8.03
N THR A 22 -5.53 -12.59 -9.26
CA THR A 22 -6.43 -11.62 -9.90
C THR A 22 -7.72 -11.39 -9.11
N GLU A 23 -8.20 -12.42 -8.42
CA GLU A 23 -9.39 -12.39 -7.59
C GLU A 23 -9.20 -11.49 -6.37
N GLU A 24 -8.08 -11.65 -5.65
CA GLU A 24 -7.72 -10.80 -4.50
C GLU A 24 -7.60 -9.34 -4.90
N ILE A 25 -6.91 -9.06 -6.02
CA ILE A 25 -6.75 -7.72 -6.56
C ILE A 25 -8.11 -7.11 -6.92
N GLY A 26 -8.94 -7.85 -7.67
CA GLY A 26 -10.25 -7.40 -8.08
C GLY A 26 -11.19 -7.13 -6.89
N MET A 27 -11.18 -7.98 -5.87
CA MET A 27 -11.93 -7.75 -4.64
C MET A 27 -11.46 -6.49 -3.92
N THR A 28 -10.14 -6.30 -3.80
CA THR A 28 -9.54 -5.14 -3.13
C THR A 28 -9.92 -3.84 -3.83
N ILE A 29 -9.84 -3.79 -5.17
CA ILE A 29 -10.27 -2.63 -5.97
C ILE A 29 -11.73 -2.27 -5.68
N ARG A 30 -12.63 -3.26 -5.65
CA ARG A 30 -14.06 -3.05 -5.37
C ARG A 30 -14.29 -2.49 -3.96
N GLN A 31 -13.46 -2.88 -2.99
CA GLN A 31 -13.55 -2.46 -1.59
C GLN A 31 -12.95 -1.07 -1.30
N ILE A 32 -12.17 -0.50 -2.23
CA ILE A 32 -11.64 0.88 -2.09
C ILE A 32 -12.81 1.83 -1.78
N LYS A 33 -12.66 2.77 -0.86
CA LYS A 33 -13.71 3.76 -0.58
C LYS A 33 -13.61 4.92 -1.57
N ASN A 34 -14.75 5.37 -2.10
CA ASN A 34 -14.82 6.57 -2.93
C ASN A 34 -14.55 7.83 -2.09
N GLY A 35 -14.22 8.94 -2.76
CA GLY A 35 -13.97 10.25 -2.14
C GLY A 35 -12.69 10.30 -1.31
N LYS A 36 -11.75 9.37 -1.53
CA LYS A 36 -10.42 9.41 -0.92
C LYS A 36 -9.52 10.33 -1.74
N ALA A 37 -8.70 11.11 -1.05
CA ALA A 37 -7.68 11.92 -1.69
C ALA A 37 -6.68 11.00 -2.42
N ALA A 38 -6.27 11.42 -3.62
CA ALA A 38 -5.25 10.74 -4.38
C ALA A 38 -3.90 10.79 -3.65
N GLY A 39 -3.07 9.78 -3.90
CA GLY A 39 -1.68 9.77 -3.47
C GLY A 39 -0.79 10.63 -4.36
N PRO A 40 0.54 10.45 -4.28
CA PRO A 40 1.51 11.20 -5.09
C PRO A 40 1.37 10.92 -6.60
N ASP A 41 0.76 9.78 -6.94
CA ASP A 41 0.43 9.36 -8.30
C ASP A 41 -0.72 10.16 -8.93
N ASN A 42 -1.44 10.97 -8.14
CA ASN A 42 -2.64 11.70 -8.54
C ASN A 42 -3.76 10.81 -9.09
N ILE A 43 -3.74 9.50 -8.79
CA ILE A 43 -4.78 8.56 -9.23
C ILE A 43 -5.94 8.62 -8.22
N PRO A 44 -7.16 9.02 -8.64
CA PRO A 44 -8.31 9.03 -7.75
C PRO A 44 -8.76 7.60 -7.42
N ALA A 45 -9.39 7.43 -6.26
CA ALA A 45 -9.85 6.12 -5.78
C ALA A 45 -10.89 5.45 -6.70
N GLU A 46 -11.57 6.22 -7.53
CA GLU A 46 -12.57 5.80 -8.49
C GLU A 46 -11.96 5.31 -9.81
N ALA A 47 -10.75 5.76 -10.17
CA ALA A 47 -10.09 5.36 -11.42
C ALA A 47 -9.95 3.83 -11.57
N PRO A 48 -9.43 3.07 -10.60
CA PRO A 48 -9.32 1.61 -10.76
C PRO A 48 -10.69 0.91 -10.82
N LYS A 49 -11.77 1.60 -10.44
CA LYS A 49 -13.13 1.06 -10.45
C LYS A 49 -13.88 1.30 -11.75
N SER A 50 -13.39 2.20 -12.62
CA SER A 50 -14.06 2.47 -13.89
C SER A 50 -14.04 1.26 -14.81
N ASP A 51 -12.95 0.48 -14.74
CA ASP A 51 -12.79 -0.80 -15.40
C ASP A 51 -11.97 -1.73 -14.50
N VAL A 52 -12.68 -2.50 -13.66
CA VAL A 52 -12.06 -3.39 -12.68
C VAL A 52 -11.29 -4.52 -13.37
N GLU A 53 -11.79 -5.05 -14.49
CA GLU A 53 -11.18 -6.19 -15.18
C GLU A 53 -9.85 -5.81 -15.82
N VAL A 54 -9.82 -4.67 -16.54
CA VAL A 54 -8.61 -4.14 -17.14
C VAL A 54 -7.62 -3.73 -16.07
N THR A 55 -8.08 -3.02 -15.03
CA THR A 55 -7.20 -2.58 -13.94
C THR A 55 -6.60 -3.76 -13.17
N THR A 56 -7.40 -4.77 -12.84
CA THR A 56 -6.93 -6.01 -12.20
C THR A 56 -5.85 -6.67 -13.04
N SER A 57 -6.07 -6.79 -14.36
CA SER A 57 -5.10 -7.42 -15.26
C SER A 57 -3.77 -6.67 -15.31
N MET A 58 -3.82 -5.33 -15.37
CA MET A 58 -2.63 -4.47 -15.34
C MET A 58 -1.88 -4.57 -14.01
N LEU A 59 -2.59 -4.48 -12.88
CA LEU A 59 -1.98 -4.55 -11.56
C LEU A 59 -1.40 -5.95 -11.28
N HIS A 60 -2.08 -7.01 -11.70
CA HIS A 60 -1.57 -8.38 -11.56
C HIS A 60 -0.23 -8.57 -12.28
N LEU A 61 -0.09 -8.07 -13.51
CA LEU A 61 1.19 -8.11 -14.23
C LEU A 61 2.29 -7.34 -13.49
N LEU A 62 1.96 -6.16 -12.95
CA LEU A 62 2.90 -5.35 -12.17
C LEU A 62 3.31 -6.05 -10.87
N PHE A 63 2.35 -6.58 -10.11
CA PHE A 63 2.61 -7.26 -8.84
C PHE A 63 3.42 -8.53 -9.03
N LYS A 64 3.13 -9.31 -10.08
CA LYS A 64 3.95 -10.47 -10.45
C LYS A 64 5.39 -10.06 -10.73
N LYS A 65 5.62 -8.97 -11.46
CA LYS A 65 6.97 -8.46 -11.72
C LYS A 65 7.67 -8.01 -10.43
N ILE A 66 6.96 -7.32 -9.54
CA ILE A 66 7.49 -6.91 -8.22
C ILE A 66 7.88 -8.14 -7.40
N TRP A 67 7.06 -9.19 -7.43
CA TRP A 67 7.31 -10.46 -6.75
C TRP A 67 8.56 -11.17 -7.30
N GLU A 68 8.69 -11.26 -8.63
CA GLU A 68 9.83 -11.91 -9.29
C GLU A 68 11.16 -11.15 -9.13
N GLU A 69 11.11 -9.81 -9.16
CA GLU A 69 12.31 -8.96 -9.08
C GLU A 69 12.65 -8.49 -7.65
N GLU A 70 11.75 -8.72 -6.69
CA GLU A 70 11.81 -8.21 -5.31
C GLU A 70 12.00 -6.67 -5.24
N LYS A 71 11.47 -5.95 -6.23
CA LYS A 71 11.66 -4.50 -6.39
C LYS A 71 10.34 -3.75 -6.42
N VAL A 72 10.00 -3.14 -5.29
CA VAL A 72 8.84 -2.25 -5.18
C VAL A 72 9.17 -0.85 -5.75
N PRO A 73 8.26 -0.20 -6.50
CA PRO A 73 8.45 1.20 -6.93
C PRO A 73 8.79 2.13 -5.77
N MET A 74 9.69 3.10 -5.97
CA MET A 74 10.08 4.04 -4.91
C MET A 74 8.89 4.88 -4.43
N ASP A 75 8.01 5.27 -5.34
CA ASP A 75 6.80 6.05 -5.04
C ASP A 75 5.84 5.37 -4.07
N TRP A 76 5.95 4.04 -3.91
CA TRP A 76 5.12 3.28 -2.95
C TRP A 76 5.81 3.13 -1.59
N ARG A 77 7.12 3.36 -1.54
CA ARG A 77 7.93 3.37 -0.32
C ARG A 77 7.93 4.75 0.35
N GLU A 78 7.65 5.80 -0.40
CA GLU A 78 7.59 7.18 0.09
C GLU A 78 6.15 7.63 0.38
N GLY A 79 5.89 8.09 1.60
CA GLY A 79 4.61 8.66 2.00
C GLY A 79 4.68 10.18 2.08
N HIS A 80 3.92 10.88 1.25
CA HIS A 80 3.74 12.33 1.40
C HIS A 80 2.88 12.62 2.63
N ILE A 81 3.42 13.41 3.57
CA ILE A 81 2.70 13.82 4.78
C ILE A 81 1.98 15.15 4.54
N ILE A 82 0.65 15.11 4.60
CA ILE A 82 -0.20 16.30 4.54
C ILE A 82 -0.59 16.72 5.95
N LYS A 83 -0.45 18.02 6.23
CA LYS A 83 -0.83 18.62 7.51
C LYS A 83 -2.32 19.00 7.49
N ILE A 84 -3.12 18.35 8.34
CA ILE A 84 -4.52 18.72 8.58
C ILE A 84 -4.60 19.61 9.82
N PRO A 85 -5.17 20.82 9.73
CA PRO A 85 -5.36 21.69 10.88
C PRO A 85 -6.40 21.09 11.85
N LYS A 86 -6.08 21.10 13.14
CA LYS A 86 -7.00 20.83 14.25
C LYS A 86 -7.52 22.15 14.80
N LYS A 87 -8.59 22.10 15.60
CA LYS A 87 -9.11 23.27 16.32
C LYS A 87 -8.02 23.87 17.24
N GLY A 88 -7.88 25.19 17.24
CA GLY A 88 -6.93 25.90 18.10
C GLY A 88 -6.14 26.97 17.33
N ASN A 89 -5.03 27.42 17.91
CA ASN A 89 -4.15 28.39 17.28
C ASN A 89 -3.28 27.74 16.20
N LEU A 90 -3.50 28.13 14.93
CA LEU A 90 -2.81 27.58 13.76
C LEU A 90 -1.33 27.96 13.66
N SER A 91 -0.82 28.85 14.51
CA SER A 91 0.62 29.13 14.60
C SER A 91 1.41 28.06 15.39
N LYS A 92 0.72 27.20 16.14
CA LYS A 92 1.37 26.13 16.92
C LYS A 92 1.40 24.82 16.15
N CYS A 93 2.58 24.20 16.04
CA CYS A 93 2.78 22.91 15.36
C CYS A 93 1.89 21.78 15.94
N GLU A 94 1.71 21.75 17.26
CA GLU A 94 0.87 20.76 17.96
C GLU A 94 -0.59 20.77 17.52
N ASN A 95 -1.08 21.85 16.90
CA ASN A 95 -2.44 21.97 16.37
C ASN A 95 -2.58 21.43 14.94
N TYR A 96 -1.60 20.69 14.43
CA TYR A 96 -1.72 19.94 13.19
C TYR A 96 -1.70 18.44 13.43
N ARG A 97 -2.35 17.70 12.55
CA ARG A 97 -2.27 16.24 12.44
C ARG A 97 -1.67 15.91 11.08
N GLY A 98 -0.54 15.21 11.07
CA GLY A 98 -0.02 14.62 9.83
C GLY A 98 -0.89 13.44 9.41
N ILE A 99 -1.18 13.34 8.11
CA ILE A 99 -1.69 12.13 7.48
C ILE A 99 -0.80 11.76 6.29
N SER A 100 -0.59 10.47 6.06
CA SER A 100 0.08 9.99 4.85
C SER A 100 -0.96 9.60 3.81
N LEU A 101 -0.74 10.01 2.56
CA LEU A 101 -1.56 9.62 1.41
C LEU A 101 -0.75 8.64 0.55
N PRO A 102 -0.99 7.32 0.64
CA PRO A 102 -0.32 6.35 -0.22
C PRO A 102 -0.92 6.36 -1.64
N SER A 103 -0.14 5.91 -2.62
CA SER A 103 -0.63 5.61 -3.98
C SER A 103 -1.75 4.56 -3.94
N ILE A 104 -2.68 4.63 -4.88
CA ILE A 104 -3.78 3.65 -4.93
C ILE A 104 -3.24 2.25 -5.27
N PRO A 105 -2.40 2.06 -6.30
CA PRO A 105 -1.77 0.76 -6.59
C PRO A 105 -0.94 0.22 -5.43
N GLY A 106 -0.16 1.07 -4.76
CA GLY A 106 0.64 0.65 -3.61
C GLY A 106 -0.20 0.25 -2.40
N LYS A 107 -1.39 0.83 -2.25
CA LYS A 107 -2.37 0.43 -1.25
C LYS A 107 -3.10 -0.86 -1.58
N VAL A 108 -3.23 -1.21 -2.87
CA VAL A 108 -3.79 -2.51 -3.29
C VAL A 108 -2.75 -3.63 -3.11
N PHE A 109 -1.47 -3.28 -3.22
CA PHE A 109 -0.35 -4.22 -3.04
C PHE A 109 -0.08 -4.64 -1.59
N ASN A 110 -0.42 -3.79 -0.61
CA ASN A 110 -0.07 -3.93 0.81
C ASN A 110 -1.30 -4.20 1.67
#